data_AF-A0A238F825-F1
#
_entry.id   AF-A0A238F825-F1
#
_cell.length_a   1.000
_cell.length_b   1.000
_cell.length_c   1.000
_cell.angle_alpha   90.00
_cell.angle_beta   90.00
_cell.angle_gamma   90.00
#
_symmetry.space_group_name_H-M   'P 1'
#
loop_
_entity.id
_entity.type
_entity.pdbx_description
1 polymer ?
#
loop_
_entity_poly.entity_id
_entity_poly.type
_entity_poly.pdbx_seq_one_letter_code
_entity_poly.pdbx_strand_id
1 'polypeptide(L)'
;MAPLPGNPKASSSQPNSRRPSGVSAMSRPDPLSSIIHASASRIGPGAHPTGHPDNLDVLTPEETAKRLAAYAAVDEHVKPQHKVLGIGSGSTVPYVVERLCQEPHCADNFDRWFVPTGFQSKELIVKAGLNLGDVDQFPEIDVTIDGADEVDDELNAIKGGGACHLREKVLAEAATHFIIVADSRKDSKVLGTNWKQGVPIEVAPFAWAKVFQNLQKMGCEKPTLRMGKMKAGPVVTDNGNFVIDAFFSEAYMRDPTELLHRIKMLTGVLEVGIFANMALAAYFGNPDGTVTIRWQDGRRQVKEAPKNLVTK
;
A
#
# COMPACT_ATOMS: atom_id res chain seq x y z
N MET A 1 -12.97 -73.69 -38.27
CA MET A 1 -14.13 -74.12 -37.46
C MET A 1 -14.55 -72.97 -36.57
N ALA A 2 -15.79 -72.49 -36.73
CA ALA A 2 -16.50 -71.61 -35.78
C ALA A 2 -17.56 -72.47 -35.03
N PRO A 3 -18.16 -72.10 -33.88
CA PRO A 3 -18.54 -70.73 -33.48
C PRO A 3 -18.48 -70.36 -31.96
N LEU A 4 -18.77 -69.07 -31.69
CA LEU A 4 -19.25 -68.42 -30.45
C LEU A 4 -20.58 -69.07 -29.95
N PRO A 5 -21.21 -68.79 -28.75
CA PRO A 5 -21.32 -67.47 -28.08
C PRO A 5 -21.55 -67.44 -26.53
N GLY A 6 -21.76 -66.24 -25.97
CA GLY A 6 -22.70 -66.06 -24.85
C GLY A 6 -22.18 -65.32 -23.61
N ASN A 7 -22.54 -64.04 -23.48
CA ASN A 7 -22.51 -63.25 -22.23
C ASN A 7 -23.95 -63.21 -21.65
N PRO A 8 -24.16 -63.13 -20.32
CA PRO A 8 -25.09 -62.11 -19.85
C PRO A 8 -24.79 -61.45 -18.49
N LYS A 9 -24.91 -60.11 -18.48
CA LYS A 9 -25.64 -59.19 -17.57
C LYS A 9 -25.76 -59.45 -16.03
N ALA A 10 -25.25 -58.47 -15.27
CA ALA A 10 -25.94 -57.54 -14.33
C ALA A 10 -26.61 -57.95 -12.99
N SER A 11 -26.57 -56.97 -12.04
CA SER A 11 -27.33 -56.75 -10.78
C SER A 11 -26.81 -57.46 -9.52
N SER A 12 -26.19 -56.79 -8.52
CA SER A 12 -26.65 -55.82 -7.51
C SER A 12 -27.23 -56.44 -6.22
N SER A 13 -26.52 -56.30 -5.09
CA SER A 13 -27.12 -56.04 -3.75
C SER A 13 -26.03 -55.67 -2.72
N GLN A 14 -26.19 -54.49 -2.10
CA GLN A 14 -25.51 -54.02 -0.89
C GLN A 14 -26.07 -54.71 0.38
N PRO A 15 -25.70 -54.32 1.63
CA PRO A 15 -24.48 -53.69 2.16
C PRO A 15 -23.88 -54.54 3.30
N ASN A 16 -22.65 -54.25 3.73
CA ASN A 16 -22.34 -54.48 5.15
C ASN A 16 -21.44 -53.41 5.73
N SER A 17 -21.99 -52.78 6.75
CA SER A 17 -21.47 -51.67 7.52
C SER A 17 -20.37 -52.13 8.46
N ARG A 18 -19.18 -51.53 8.33
CA ARG A 18 -18.25 -51.37 9.46
C ARG A 18 -17.59 -50.01 9.39
N ARG A 19 -18.06 -49.10 10.25
CA ARG A 19 -17.33 -47.88 10.63
C ARG A 19 -15.99 -48.27 11.25
N PRO A 20 -14.91 -47.54 10.97
CA PRO A 20 -13.93 -47.21 11.99
C PRO A 20 -14.22 -45.81 12.52
N SER A 21 -14.25 -45.75 13.84
CA SER A 21 -14.34 -44.59 14.70
C SER A 21 -13.23 -43.57 14.46
N GLY A 22 -13.62 -42.30 14.37
CA GLY A 22 -12.95 -41.14 14.95
C GLY A 22 -11.43 -41.06 14.84
N VAL A 23 -10.94 -40.61 13.69
CA VAL A 23 -9.68 -39.86 13.65
C VAL A 23 -10.06 -38.39 13.58
N SER A 24 -9.99 -37.71 14.71
CA SER A 24 -10.01 -36.25 14.76
C SER A 24 -8.84 -35.78 13.90
N ALA A 25 -9.15 -35.17 12.75
CA ALA A 25 -8.15 -34.41 12.01
C ALA A 25 -7.75 -33.25 12.93
N MET A 26 -6.61 -33.40 13.62
CA MET A 26 -5.93 -32.26 14.21
C MET A 26 -5.64 -31.29 13.07
N SER A 27 -6.49 -30.26 12.93
CA SER A 27 -6.19 -29.11 12.10
C SER A 27 -4.82 -28.61 12.56
N ARG A 28 -3.84 -28.62 11.65
CA ARG A 28 -2.56 -27.95 11.92
C ARG A 28 -2.89 -26.54 12.40
N PRO A 29 -2.41 -26.10 13.58
CA PRO A 29 -2.68 -24.76 14.04
C PRO A 29 -2.22 -23.79 12.95
N ASP A 30 -3.04 -22.78 12.68
CA ASP A 30 -2.66 -21.72 11.75
C ASP A 30 -1.32 -21.14 12.22
N PRO A 31 -0.25 -21.22 11.40
CA PRO A 31 1.07 -20.73 11.80
C PRO A 31 1.08 -19.24 12.17
N LEU A 32 0.08 -18.46 11.73
CA LEU A 32 -0.08 -17.05 12.10
C LEU A 32 -0.74 -16.87 13.48
N SER A 33 -1.55 -17.83 13.93
CA SER A 33 -2.24 -17.76 15.24
C SER A 33 -1.28 -17.74 16.45
N SER A 34 -0.05 -18.24 16.28
CA SER A 34 0.97 -18.27 17.33
C SER A 34 1.83 -17.00 17.45
N ILE A 35 1.70 -16.02 16.53
CA ILE A 35 2.56 -14.82 16.48
C ILE A 35 2.05 -13.67 17.38
N ILE A 36 0.90 -13.82 18.04
CA ILE A 36 0.16 -12.71 18.69
C ILE A 36 0.87 -12.08 19.91
N HIS A 37 2.02 -12.57 20.38
CA HIS A 37 2.69 -11.98 21.56
C HIS A 37 4.21 -11.92 21.46
N ALA A 38 4.78 -10.73 21.19
CA ALA A 38 6.09 -10.31 21.73
C ALA A 38 6.50 -8.83 21.51
N SER A 39 5.89 -8.05 20.61
CA SER A 39 6.48 -6.75 20.20
C SER A 39 5.54 -5.54 20.16
N ALA A 40 4.24 -5.72 20.47
CA ALA A 40 3.30 -4.60 20.54
C ALA A 40 3.64 -3.69 21.75
N SER A 41 4.24 -2.54 21.48
CA SER A 41 4.35 -1.48 22.48
C SER A 41 3.04 -0.72 22.49
N ARG A 42 2.14 -1.04 23.44
CA ARG A 42 1.16 -0.03 23.85
C ARG A 42 1.95 1.10 24.48
N ILE A 43 2.07 2.22 23.76
CA ILE A 43 2.25 3.50 24.45
C ILE A 43 0.95 3.64 25.25
N GLY A 44 1.00 3.36 26.55
CA GLY A 44 -0.18 3.00 27.36
C GLY A 44 -1.34 4.00 27.30
N PRO A 45 -2.55 3.60 27.76
CA PRO A 45 -3.71 4.48 27.77
C PRO A 45 -3.42 5.69 28.67
N GLY A 46 -3.32 6.88 28.09
CA GLY A 46 -3.09 8.09 28.90
C GLY A 46 -2.51 9.30 28.16
N ALA A 47 -1.99 9.16 26.95
CA ALA A 47 -1.71 10.33 26.13
C ALA A 47 -2.94 10.63 25.27
N HIS A 48 -3.66 11.71 25.58
CA HIS A 48 -4.40 12.39 24.52
C HIS A 48 -3.38 12.70 23.42
N PRO A 49 -3.67 12.41 22.14
CA PRO A 49 -2.80 12.84 21.06
C PRO A 49 -2.60 14.34 21.22
N THR A 50 -1.43 14.76 21.69
CA THR A 50 -1.05 16.16 21.72
C THR A 50 -0.73 16.48 20.27
N GLY A 51 -1.79 16.65 19.47
CA GLY A 51 -1.69 17.01 18.06
C GLY A 51 -0.64 18.08 17.96
N HIS A 52 0.36 17.86 17.11
CA HIS A 52 1.54 18.71 17.01
C HIS A 52 1.08 20.16 16.81
N PRO A 53 1.16 21.06 17.82
CA PRO A 53 0.61 22.38 17.70
C PRO A 53 1.77 23.37 17.61
N ASP A 54 2.74 23.13 16.73
CA ASP A 54 3.94 23.96 16.67
C ASP A 54 4.45 24.06 15.23
N ASN A 55 3.62 24.62 14.34
CA ASN A 55 4.09 25.71 13.50
C ASN A 55 2.89 26.49 12.94
N LEU A 56 2.66 27.70 13.43
CA LEU A 56 1.73 28.69 12.87
C LEU A 56 2.32 29.34 11.61
N ASP A 57 3.08 28.58 10.83
CA ASP A 57 3.58 29.05 9.54
C ASP A 57 2.47 28.84 8.51
N VAL A 58 2.17 29.89 7.75
CA VAL A 58 1.23 29.82 6.63
C VAL A 58 1.71 28.72 5.69
N LEU A 59 0.93 27.64 5.59
CA LEU A 59 1.24 26.53 4.70
C LEU A 59 1.32 27.03 3.26
N THR A 60 2.28 26.50 2.51
CA THR A 60 2.31 26.76 1.07
C THR A 60 1.03 26.20 0.42
N PRO A 61 0.64 26.67 -0.78
CA PRO A 61 -0.50 26.11 -1.49
C PRO A 61 -0.39 24.60 -1.72
N GLU A 62 0.83 24.09 -1.92
CA GLU A 62 1.10 22.65 -2.07
C GLU A 62 0.83 21.87 -0.78
N GLU A 63 1.33 22.36 0.36
CA GLU A 63 1.11 21.70 1.65
C GLU A 63 -0.36 21.79 2.09
N THR A 64 -1.03 22.90 1.80
CA THR A 64 -2.48 23.03 1.98
C THR A 64 -3.23 21.99 1.16
N ALA A 65 -2.90 21.82 -0.12
CA ALA A 65 -3.51 20.81 -0.97
C ALA A 65 -3.33 19.38 -0.41
N LYS A 66 -2.10 19.02 -0.01
CA LYS A 66 -1.81 17.71 0.63
C LYS A 66 -2.66 17.49 1.88
N ARG A 67 -2.77 18.51 2.74
CA ARG A 67 -3.57 18.45 3.97
C ARG A 67 -5.05 18.23 3.67
N LEU A 68 -5.60 18.96 2.71
CA LEU A 68 -7.01 18.83 2.31
C LEU A 68 -7.34 17.44 1.77
N ALA A 69 -6.48 16.88 0.91
CA ALA A 69 -6.64 15.52 0.40
C ALA A 69 -6.62 14.48 1.52
N ALA A 70 -5.63 14.57 2.42
CA ALA A 70 -5.50 13.68 3.57
C ALA A 70 -6.73 13.74 4.48
N TYR A 71 -7.22 14.94 4.79
CA TYR A 71 -8.37 15.14 5.66
C TYR A 71 -9.64 14.54 5.05
N ALA A 72 -9.90 14.84 3.78
CA ALA A 72 -11.05 14.31 3.06
C ALA A 72 -11.04 12.78 3.01
N ALA A 73 -9.88 12.16 2.78
CA ALA A 73 -9.74 10.71 2.76
C ALA A 73 -10.00 10.08 4.15
N VAL A 74 -9.44 10.65 5.22
CA VAL A 74 -9.65 10.15 6.59
C VAL A 74 -11.12 10.25 6.99
N ASP A 75 -11.77 11.39 6.73
CA ASP A 75 -13.19 11.59 7.07
C ASP A 75 -14.12 10.63 6.29
N GLU A 76 -13.79 10.35 5.03
CA GLU A 76 -14.60 9.46 4.18
C GLU A 76 -14.36 7.98 4.49
N HIS A 77 -13.14 7.56 4.82
CA HIS A 77 -12.79 6.13 4.85
C HIS A 77 -12.48 5.57 6.24
N VAL A 78 -12.15 6.38 7.23
CA VAL A 78 -11.91 5.90 8.60
C VAL A 78 -13.21 5.97 9.39
N LYS A 79 -13.73 4.81 9.81
CA LYS A 79 -15.03 4.67 10.48
C LYS A 79 -14.87 4.10 11.90
N PRO A 80 -15.81 4.37 12.82
CA PRO A 80 -15.70 3.91 14.22
C PRO A 80 -15.46 2.41 14.39
N GLN A 81 -15.98 1.58 13.49
CA GLN A 81 -15.79 0.13 13.53
C GLN A 81 -14.39 -0.35 13.11
N HIS A 82 -13.60 0.46 12.39
CA HIS A 82 -12.25 0.07 11.96
C HIS A 82 -11.29 0.03 13.16
N LYS A 83 -10.48 -1.02 13.22
CA LYS A 83 -9.56 -1.36 14.30
C LYS A 83 -8.10 -1.38 13.88
N VAL A 84 -7.79 -1.68 12.62
CA VAL A 84 -6.40 -1.73 12.12
C VAL A 84 -6.26 -0.80 10.93
N LEU A 85 -5.37 0.18 11.03
CA LEU A 85 -5.12 1.18 10.00
C LEU A 85 -3.68 1.12 9.51
N GLY A 86 -3.48 0.94 8.22
CA GLY A 86 -2.18 1.08 7.57
C GLY A 86 -1.84 2.55 7.34
N ILE A 87 -0.68 2.99 7.82
CA ILE A 87 -0.20 4.37 7.66
C ILE A 87 0.96 4.36 6.69
N GLY A 88 0.74 5.05 5.56
CA GLY A 88 1.69 5.21 4.49
C GLY A 88 2.98 5.97 4.84
N SER A 89 3.74 6.31 3.80
CA SER A 89 4.95 7.13 3.89
C SER A 89 4.90 8.31 2.91
N GLY A 90 5.81 9.27 3.06
CA GLY A 90 5.92 10.45 2.21
C GLY A 90 5.34 11.72 2.82
N SER A 91 5.40 12.82 2.05
CA SER A 91 5.11 14.18 2.59
C SER A 91 3.63 14.47 2.85
N THR A 92 2.71 13.70 2.26
CA THR A 92 1.26 13.89 2.46
C THR A 92 0.73 13.16 3.69
N VAL A 93 1.36 12.04 4.07
CA VAL A 93 0.90 11.17 5.17
C VAL A 93 0.96 11.81 6.57
N PRO A 94 1.89 12.74 6.90
CA PRO A 94 1.81 13.52 8.13
C PRO A 94 0.43 14.12 8.39
N TYR A 95 -0.25 14.62 7.34
CA TYR A 95 -1.60 15.18 7.46
C TYR A 95 -2.70 14.15 7.69
N VAL A 96 -2.48 12.89 7.29
CA VAL A 96 -3.39 11.78 7.61
C VAL A 96 -3.36 11.53 9.11
N VAL A 97 -2.17 11.41 9.69
CA VAL A 97 -2.00 11.23 11.14
C VAL A 97 -2.48 12.48 11.90
N GLU A 98 -2.21 13.68 11.39
CA GLU A 98 -2.74 14.91 11.96
C GLU A 98 -4.27 14.88 12.06
N ARG A 99 -4.98 14.45 11.00
CA ARG A 99 -6.44 14.36 11.01
C ARG A 99 -6.95 13.28 11.96
N LEU A 100 -6.28 12.13 12.01
CA LEU A 100 -6.62 11.04 12.94
C LEU A 100 -6.54 11.48 14.40
N CYS A 101 -5.67 12.44 14.72
CA CYS A 101 -5.52 13.00 16.06
C CYS A 101 -6.55 14.10 16.42
N GLN A 102 -7.50 14.40 15.54
CA GLN A 102 -8.54 15.40 15.74
C GLN A 102 -9.93 14.77 15.86
N GLU A 103 -10.87 15.52 16.42
CA GLU A 103 -12.29 15.11 16.43
C GLU A 103 -12.85 15.02 14.99
N PRO A 104 -13.73 14.02 14.72
CA PRO A 104 -14.24 13.01 15.65
C PRO A 104 -13.34 11.77 15.82
N HIS A 105 -12.23 11.68 15.09
CA HIS A 105 -11.45 10.44 14.95
C HIS A 105 -10.67 10.06 16.21
N CYS A 106 -10.16 11.05 16.94
CA CYS A 106 -9.31 10.80 18.10
C CYS A 106 -10.01 10.01 19.22
N ALA A 107 -11.35 10.12 19.32
CA ALA A 107 -12.15 9.42 20.32
C ALA A 107 -12.12 7.88 20.14
N ASP A 108 -11.96 7.39 18.91
CA ASP A 108 -11.95 5.96 18.61
C ASP A 108 -10.54 5.34 18.66
N ASN A 109 -9.48 6.16 18.69
CA ASN A 109 -8.11 5.68 18.50
C ASN A 109 -7.57 4.85 19.67
N PHE A 110 -8.19 4.92 20.86
CA PHE A 110 -7.74 4.17 22.03
C PHE A 110 -7.74 2.64 21.80
N ASP A 111 -8.62 2.17 20.91
CA ASP A 111 -8.81 0.75 20.57
C ASP A 111 -8.42 0.44 19.10
N ARG A 112 -7.68 1.33 18.45
CA ARG A 112 -7.13 1.12 17.10
C ARG A 112 -5.66 0.78 17.15
N TRP A 113 -5.18 0.05 16.16
CA TRP A 113 -3.77 -0.24 15.89
C TRP A 113 -3.35 0.39 14.56
N PHE A 114 -2.13 0.93 14.53
CA PHE A 114 -1.58 1.64 13.38
C PHE A 114 -0.33 0.93 12.90
N VAL A 115 -0.37 0.42 11.66
CA VAL A 115 0.69 -0.38 11.05
C VAL A 115 1.49 0.51 10.09
N PRO A 116 2.81 0.69 10.27
CA PRO A 116 3.60 1.60 9.43
C PRO A 116 4.11 0.95 8.14
N THR A 117 4.22 1.71 7.05
CA THR A 117 4.89 1.28 5.81
C THR A 117 6.42 1.49 5.79
N GLY A 118 7.01 1.96 6.89
CA GLY A 118 8.45 2.25 6.98
C GLY A 118 8.83 3.00 8.24
N PHE A 119 10.11 3.34 8.40
CA PHE A 119 10.57 4.04 9.61
C PHE A 119 9.97 5.44 9.80
N GLN A 120 9.80 6.22 8.71
CA GLN A 120 9.15 7.54 8.79
C GLN A 120 7.73 7.42 9.33
N SER A 121 6.95 6.49 8.79
CA SER A 121 5.57 6.20 9.21
C SER A 121 5.51 5.76 10.68
N LYS A 122 6.42 4.85 11.07
CA LYS A 122 6.55 4.40 12.47
C LYS A 122 6.82 5.56 13.42
N GLU A 123 7.76 6.43 13.08
CA GLU A 123 8.11 7.59 13.90
C GLU A 123 6.92 8.55 14.04
N LEU A 124 6.17 8.76 12.95
CA LEU A 124 4.97 9.59 12.93
C LEU A 124 3.89 9.02 13.87
N ILE A 125 3.60 7.71 13.81
CA ILE A 125 2.65 7.02 14.71
C ILE A 125 3.08 7.18 16.18
N VAL A 126 4.35 6.92 16.48
CA VAL A 126 4.88 6.98 17.86
C VAL A 126 4.80 8.40 18.41
N LYS A 127 5.21 9.42 17.63
CA LYS A 127 5.16 10.82 18.05
C LYS A 127 3.73 11.32 18.27
N ALA A 128 2.76 10.78 17.53
CA ALA A 128 1.35 11.09 17.69
C ALA A 128 0.70 10.42 18.92
N GLY A 129 1.40 9.51 19.61
CA GLY A 129 0.86 8.75 20.74
C GLY A 129 -0.15 7.68 20.33
N LEU A 130 -0.10 7.22 19.09
CA LEU A 130 -0.99 6.20 18.54
C LEU A 130 -0.43 4.77 18.80
N ASN A 131 -1.31 3.78 18.97
CA ASN A 131 -0.89 2.40 19.20
C ASN A 131 -0.16 1.83 17.98
N LEU A 132 1.11 1.45 18.15
CA LEU A 132 1.91 0.89 17.07
C LEU A 132 1.67 -0.62 16.92
N GLY A 133 1.28 -1.05 15.73
CA GLY A 133 1.21 -2.46 15.33
C GLY A 133 2.23 -2.81 14.24
N ASP A 134 2.23 -4.09 13.85
CA ASP A 134 3.03 -4.63 12.75
C ASP A 134 2.17 -5.60 11.92
N VAL A 135 2.50 -5.80 10.64
CA VAL A 135 1.69 -6.59 9.70
C VAL A 135 1.74 -8.10 10.00
N ASP A 136 2.76 -8.57 10.70
CA ASP A 136 2.83 -9.95 11.20
C ASP A 136 1.82 -10.21 12.34
N GLN A 137 1.42 -9.18 13.07
CA GLN A 137 0.36 -9.20 14.07
C GLN A 137 -1.03 -8.98 13.45
N PHE A 138 -1.09 -8.16 12.40
CA PHE A 138 -2.31 -7.77 11.72
C PHE A 138 -2.20 -8.01 10.20
N PRO A 139 -2.36 -9.27 9.75
CA PRO A 139 -2.28 -9.62 8.34
C PRO A 139 -3.49 -9.13 7.52
N GLU A 140 -4.57 -8.73 8.20
CA GLU A 140 -5.75 -8.08 7.61
C GLU A 140 -5.86 -6.66 8.19
N ILE A 141 -6.01 -5.68 7.31
CA ILE A 141 -6.07 -4.26 7.64
C ILE A 141 -7.41 -3.70 7.13
N ASP A 142 -8.10 -2.88 7.93
CA ASP A 142 -9.38 -2.30 7.51
C ASP A 142 -9.18 -1.27 6.40
N VAL A 143 -8.26 -0.34 6.62
CA VAL A 143 -7.96 0.77 5.72
C VAL A 143 -6.46 1.07 5.74
N THR A 144 -5.85 1.16 4.57
CA THR A 144 -4.50 1.73 4.40
C THR A 144 -4.61 3.04 3.64
N ILE A 145 -4.05 4.12 4.20
CA ILE A 145 -3.98 5.43 3.53
C ILE A 145 -2.52 5.78 3.26
N ASP A 146 -2.17 6.03 2.00
CA ASP A 146 -0.78 6.26 1.59
C ASP A 146 -0.66 7.29 0.45
N GLY A 147 0.53 7.84 0.28
CA GLY A 147 0.86 8.73 -0.83
C GLY A 147 1.15 8.00 -2.13
N ALA A 148 1.22 8.77 -3.23
CA ALA A 148 1.70 8.29 -4.52
C ALA A 148 2.64 9.31 -5.20
N ASP A 149 3.54 8.80 -6.03
CA ASP A 149 4.43 9.62 -6.86
C ASP A 149 3.75 10.07 -8.15
N GLU A 150 2.80 9.27 -8.65
CA GLU A 150 1.89 9.54 -9.76
C GLU A 150 0.74 8.52 -9.76
N VAL A 151 -0.44 8.91 -10.22
CA VAL A 151 -1.64 8.06 -10.34
C VAL A 151 -2.23 8.25 -11.74
N ASP A 152 -2.54 7.18 -12.47
CA ASP A 152 -3.18 7.25 -13.79
C ASP A 152 -4.70 7.30 -13.71
N ASP A 153 -5.43 7.35 -14.84
CA ASP A 153 -6.91 7.42 -14.89
C ASP A 153 -7.63 6.17 -14.33
N GLU A 154 -6.95 5.03 -14.27
CA GLU A 154 -7.47 3.74 -13.77
C GLU A 154 -7.14 3.47 -12.29
N LEU A 155 -6.55 4.46 -11.60
CA LEU A 155 -6.08 4.37 -10.22
C LEU A 155 -4.89 3.42 -10.02
N ASN A 156 -4.15 3.10 -11.09
CA ASN A 156 -2.82 2.53 -10.92
C ASN A 156 -1.88 3.66 -10.46
N ALA A 157 -0.88 3.31 -9.66
CA ALA A 157 0.05 4.30 -9.12
C ALA A 157 1.52 3.90 -9.32
N ILE A 158 2.36 4.91 -9.56
CA ILE A 158 3.79 4.82 -9.26
C ILE A 158 3.98 5.24 -7.80
N LYS A 159 4.71 4.42 -7.05
CA LYS A 159 5.15 4.63 -5.67
C LYS A 159 6.62 4.23 -5.52
N GLY A 160 7.23 4.58 -4.39
CA GLY A 160 8.62 4.23 -4.08
C GLY A 160 9.64 5.35 -4.28
N GLY A 161 9.21 6.59 -4.51
CA GLY A 161 10.06 7.78 -4.45
C GLY A 161 10.83 7.88 -3.13
N GLY A 162 10.20 7.45 -2.02
CA GLY A 162 10.81 7.31 -0.69
C GLY A 162 11.54 5.99 -0.43
N ALA A 163 11.63 5.07 -1.40
CA ALA A 163 12.26 3.75 -1.26
C ALA A 163 11.63 2.81 -0.20
N CYS A 164 10.33 2.97 0.07
CA CYS A 164 9.56 2.16 1.02
C CYS A 164 8.54 1.21 0.35
N HIS A 165 8.53 1.15 -0.99
CA HIS A 165 7.42 0.58 -1.77
C HIS A 165 7.14 -0.91 -1.53
N LEU A 166 8.13 -1.71 -1.10
CA LEU A 166 7.86 -3.10 -0.72
C LEU A 166 6.88 -3.18 0.46
N ARG A 167 7.15 -2.45 1.55
CA ARG A 167 6.28 -2.47 2.73
C ARG A 167 4.96 -1.75 2.48
N GLU A 168 4.99 -0.67 1.71
CA GLU A 168 3.77 0.00 1.24
C GLU A 168 2.86 -0.98 0.49
N LYS A 169 3.41 -1.83 -0.38
CA LYS A 169 2.62 -2.79 -1.15
C LYS A 169 2.04 -3.89 -0.27
N VAL A 170 2.82 -4.42 0.67
CA VAL A 170 2.34 -5.41 1.63
C VAL A 170 1.12 -4.88 2.41
N LEU A 171 1.16 -3.63 2.90
CA LEU A 171 0.04 -3.02 3.62
C LEU A 171 -1.15 -2.67 2.70
N ALA A 172 -0.89 -2.35 1.44
CA ALA A 172 -1.95 -2.12 0.46
C ALA A 172 -2.67 -3.43 0.09
N GLU A 173 -1.94 -4.55 -0.04
CA GLU A 173 -2.51 -5.89 -0.29
C GLU A 173 -3.28 -6.43 0.93
N ALA A 174 -2.80 -6.15 2.15
CA ALA A 174 -3.47 -6.55 3.38
C ALA A 174 -4.75 -5.73 3.67
N ALA A 175 -4.96 -4.60 2.98
CA ALA A 175 -6.05 -3.69 3.26
C ALA A 175 -7.35 -4.06 2.54
N THR A 176 -8.46 -4.00 3.26
CA THR A 176 -9.80 -4.04 2.65
C THR A 176 -10.06 -2.78 1.83
N HIS A 177 -9.58 -1.61 2.31
CA HIS A 177 -9.66 -0.34 1.60
C HIS A 177 -8.26 0.28 1.48
N PHE A 178 -7.66 0.22 0.29
CA PHE A 178 -6.45 0.99 -0.01
C PHE A 178 -6.80 2.34 -0.64
N ILE A 179 -6.42 3.43 0.03
CA ILE A 179 -6.76 4.81 -0.35
C ILE A 179 -5.49 5.60 -0.62
N ILE A 180 -5.45 6.28 -1.76
CA ILE A 180 -4.34 7.14 -2.14
C ILE A 180 -4.66 8.60 -1.79
N VAL A 181 -3.70 9.31 -1.20
CA VAL A 181 -3.76 10.76 -0.93
C VAL A 181 -2.58 11.48 -1.57
N ALA A 182 -2.85 12.55 -2.31
CA ALA A 182 -1.82 13.30 -3.02
C ALA A 182 -2.24 14.74 -3.29
N ASP A 183 -1.32 15.56 -3.78
CA ASP A 183 -1.67 16.81 -4.44
C ASP A 183 -1.94 16.59 -5.94
N SER A 184 -2.64 17.53 -6.57
CA SER A 184 -3.08 17.46 -7.98
C SER A 184 -1.99 17.27 -9.02
N ARG A 185 -0.71 17.55 -8.74
CA ARG A 185 0.38 17.27 -9.69
C ARG A 185 0.60 15.76 -9.89
N LYS A 186 0.05 14.95 -9.00
CA LYS A 186 0.14 13.48 -9.03
C LYS A 186 -0.99 12.85 -9.85
N ASP A 187 -2.01 13.62 -10.24
CA ASP A 187 -3.14 13.15 -11.06
C ASP A 187 -2.78 13.22 -12.55
N SER A 188 -2.55 12.07 -13.15
CA SER A 188 -2.15 11.92 -14.55
C SER A 188 -3.14 11.03 -15.30
N LYS A 189 -3.14 11.14 -16.63
CA LYS A 189 -3.91 10.21 -17.47
C LYS A 189 -3.24 8.84 -17.60
N VAL A 190 -1.92 8.84 -17.75
CA VAL A 190 -1.08 7.64 -17.91
C VAL A 190 0.14 7.79 -17.02
N LEU A 191 0.61 6.70 -16.41
CA LEU A 191 1.82 6.68 -15.58
C LEU A 191 3.07 7.09 -16.39
N GLY A 192 4.04 7.69 -15.71
CA GLY A 192 5.27 8.22 -16.30
C GLY A 192 5.09 9.57 -17.02
N THR A 193 3.91 10.20 -16.93
CA THR A 193 3.63 11.49 -17.58
C THR A 193 4.27 12.65 -16.84
N ASN A 194 4.04 12.71 -15.53
CA ASN A 194 4.56 13.73 -14.63
C ASN A 194 5.74 13.17 -13.81
N TRP A 195 5.76 11.86 -13.51
CA TRP A 195 6.89 11.23 -12.82
C TRP A 195 7.95 10.75 -13.80
N LYS A 196 8.97 11.59 -14.02
CA LYS A 196 10.08 11.29 -14.96
C LYS A 196 11.26 10.55 -14.36
N GLN A 197 11.29 10.37 -13.04
CA GLN A 197 12.39 9.64 -12.38
C GLN A 197 12.39 8.15 -12.77
N GLY A 198 11.24 7.59 -13.13
CA GLY A 198 11.08 6.19 -13.49
C GLY A 198 10.51 5.36 -12.35
N VAL A 199 10.03 4.16 -12.67
CA VAL A 199 9.45 3.21 -11.72
C VAL A 199 10.55 2.74 -10.76
N PRO A 200 10.40 2.94 -9.44
CA PRO A 200 11.32 2.40 -8.45
C PRO A 200 11.24 0.87 -8.40
N ILE A 201 12.38 0.18 -8.43
CA ILE A 201 12.46 -1.29 -8.36
C ILE A 201 13.43 -1.66 -7.25
N GLU A 202 12.93 -2.33 -6.22
CA GLU A 202 13.75 -2.84 -5.12
C GLU A 202 14.42 -4.14 -5.55
N VAL A 203 15.74 -4.21 -5.42
CA VAL A 203 16.56 -5.31 -5.93
C VAL A 203 17.57 -5.79 -4.90
N ALA A 204 17.80 -7.10 -4.88
CA ALA A 204 18.84 -7.70 -4.05
C ALA A 204 20.21 -7.07 -4.40
N PRO A 205 20.98 -6.57 -3.42
CA PRO A 205 22.21 -5.84 -3.69
C PRO A 205 23.22 -6.62 -4.55
N PHE A 206 23.37 -7.93 -4.37
CA PHE A 206 24.33 -8.69 -5.20
C PHE A 206 23.89 -8.86 -6.67
N ALA A 207 22.60 -8.65 -6.97
CA ALA A 207 22.01 -8.90 -8.28
C ALA A 207 21.75 -7.61 -9.09
N TRP A 208 21.94 -6.42 -8.50
CA TRP A 208 21.51 -5.15 -9.09
C TRP A 208 22.01 -4.95 -10.54
N ALA A 209 23.28 -5.25 -10.82
CA ALA A 209 23.88 -5.05 -12.14
C ALA A 209 23.26 -5.97 -13.21
N LYS A 210 22.86 -7.19 -12.81
CA LYS A 210 22.18 -8.13 -13.71
C LYS A 210 20.75 -7.68 -14.00
N VAL A 211 20.02 -7.24 -12.97
CA VAL A 211 18.67 -6.67 -13.13
C VAL A 211 18.72 -5.42 -14.02
N PHE A 212 19.69 -4.53 -13.79
CA PHE A 212 19.93 -3.35 -14.61
C PHE A 212 20.03 -3.67 -16.11
N GLN A 213 20.87 -4.63 -16.49
CA GLN A 213 21.01 -5.04 -17.89
C GLN A 213 19.73 -5.67 -18.46
N ASN A 214 18.99 -6.42 -17.64
CA ASN A 214 17.73 -7.01 -18.08
C ASN A 214 16.66 -5.94 -18.34
N LEU A 215 16.58 -4.90 -17.50
CA LEU A 215 15.70 -3.74 -17.71
C LEU A 215 16.03 -3.03 -19.02
N GLN A 216 17.31 -2.85 -19.35
CA GLN A 216 17.72 -2.30 -20.65
C GLN A 216 17.20 -3.13 -21.82
N LYS A 217 17.35 -4.46 -21.75
CA LYS A 217 16.84 -5.38 -22.77
C LYS A 217 15.31 -5.40 -22.87
N MET A 218 14.60 -5.03 -21.79
CA MET A 218 13.15 -4.90 -21.76
C MET A 218 12.65 -3.56 -22.33
N GLY A 219 13.54 -2.66 -22.73
CA GLY A 219 13.19 -1.37 -23.32
C GLY A 219 13.29 -0.17 -22.38
N CYS A 220 13.85 -0.33 -21.17
CA CYS A 220 14.21 0.80 -20.33
C CYS A 220 15.52 1.43 -20.86
N GLU A 221 15.46 2.60 -21.50
CA GLU A 221 16.64 3.20 -22.12
C GLU A 221 17.73 3.57 -21.10
N LYS A 222 17.33 4.05 -19.92
CA LYS A 222 18.23 4.63 -18.91
C LYS A 222 17.85 4.21 -17.48
N PRO A 223 17.91 2.91 -17.13
CA PRO A 223 17.77 2.53 -15.73
C PRO A 223 18.90 3.18 -14.94
N THR A 224 18.62 3.59 -13.70
CA THR A 224 19.58 4.28 -12.84
C THR A 224 19.60 3.63 -11.47
N LEU A 225 20.78 3.20 -11.01
CA LEU A 225 20.93 2.81 -9.61
C LEU A 225 20.78 4.06 -8.74
N ARG A 226 19.80 4.08 -7.85
CA ARG A 226 19.51 5.26 -7.02
C ARG A 226 20.65 5.50 -6.03
N MET A 227 21.30 6.64 -6.15
CA MET A 227 22.41 7.02 -5.27
C MET A 227 21.90 7.77 -4.03
N GLY A 228 22.50 7.50 -2.87
CA GLY A 228 22.18 8.21 -1.64
C GLY A 228 22.61 9.68 -1.72
N LYS A 229 21.78 10.57 -1.15
CA LYS A 229 22.10 12.01 -1.04
C LYS A 229 22.83 12.34 0.28
N MET A 230 22.40 11.72 1.37
CA MET A 230 22.97 11.90 2.72
C MET A 230 23.92 10.76 3.13
N LYS A 231 24.42 9.99 2.15
CA LYS A 231 25.42 8.92 2.32
C LYS A 231 26.22 8.73 1.03
N ALA A 232 27.42 8.20 1.13
CA ALA A 232 28.15 7.70 -0.02
C ALA A 232 27.55 6.37 -0.51
N GLY A 233 27.51 6.14 -1.83
CA GLY A 233 27.02 4.89 -2.43
C GLY A 233 25.49 4.83 -2.61
N PRO A 234 24.94 3.66 -3.02
CA PRO A 234 23.52 3.50 -3.34
C PRO A 234 22.58 3.73 -2.17
N VAL A 235 21.31 4.08 -2.44
CA VAL A 235 20.24 4.00 -1.44
C VAL A 235 20.12 2.56 -0.95
N VAL A 236 19.94 2.40 0.36
CA VAL A 236 19.61 1.12 1.01
C VAL A 236 18.21 1.26 1.59
N THR A 237 17.29 0.39 1.20
CA THR A 237 15.89 0.39 1.70
C THR A 237 15.83 -0.06 3.16
N ASP A 238 14.68 0.13 3.80
CA ASP A 238 14.37 -0.41 5.14
C ASP A 238 14.50 -1.95 5.22
N ASN A 239 14.55 -2.63 4.07
CA ASN A 239 14.72 -4.08 3.97
C ASN A 239 16.15 -4.49 3.56
N GLY A 240 17.09 -3.54 3.50
CA GLY A 240 18.51 -3.80 3.20
C GLY A 240 18.85 -3.92 1.71
N ASN A 241 17.97 -3.48 0.81
CA ASN A 241 18.12 -3.69 -0.64
C ASN A 241 18.48 -2.40 -1.37
N PHE A 242 18.84 -2.51 -2.65
CA PHE A 242 19.05 -1.36 -3.52
C PHE A 242 17.79 -0.99 -4.28
N VAL A 243 17.78 0.21 -4.85
CA VAL A 243 16.69 0.69 -5.72
C VAL A 243 17.24 1.05 -7.09
N ILE A 244 16.61 0.54 -8.15
CA ILE A 244 16.82 1.00 -9.52
C ILE A 244 15.60 1.82 -9.94
N ASP A 245 15.83 3.04 -10.42
CA ASP A 245 14.81 3.87 -11.05
C ASP A 245 14.77 3.57 -12.55
N ALA A 246 13.66 3.01 -13.03
CA ALA A 246 13.51 2.53 -14.40
C ALA A 246 12.43 3.32 -15.16
N PHE A 247 12.86 4.22 -16.04
CA PHE A 247 11.94 4.95 -16.91
C PHE A 247 11.50 4.08 -18.10
N PHE A 248 10.18 3.94 -18.29
CA PHE A 248 9.57 3.31 -19.45
C PHE A 248 8.68 4.33 -20.18
N SER A 249 8.65 4.27 -21.50
CA SER A 249 7.81 5.16 -22.31
C SER A 249 6.32 4.90 -22.08
N GLU A 250 5.47 5.87 -22.46
CA GLU A 250 4.01 5.74 -22.41
C GLU A 250 3.50 4.44 -23.04
N ALA A 251 4.12 3.97 -24.13
CA ALA A 251 3.73 2.71 -24.78
C ALA A 251 3.73 1.48 -23.84
N TYR A 252 4.67 1.42 -22.88
CA TYR A 252 4.69 0.38 -21.86
C TYR A 252 3.70 0.68 -20.72
N MET A 253 3.52 1.96 -20.38
CA MET A 253 2.63 2.40 -19.29
C MET A 253 1.14 2.34 -19.63
N ARG A 254 0.77 2.01 -20.88
CA ARG A 254 -0.61 1.70 -21.26
C ARG A 254 -1.13 0.39 -20.66
N ASP A 255 -0.22 -0.52 -20.30
CA ASP A 255 -0.54 -1.72 -19.53
C ASP A 255 0.46 -1.84 -18.37
N PRO A 256 0.26 -1.06 -17.29
CA PRO A 256 1.19 -1.06 -16.16
C PRO A 256 1.20 -2.40 -15.43
N THR A 257 0.12 -3.18 -15.52
CA THR A 257 0.01 -4.52 -14.93
C THR A 257 0.96 -5.50 -15.63
N GLU A 258 0.96 -5.53 -16.96
CA GLU A 258 1.88 -6.39 -17.72
C GLU A 258 3.34 -5.97 -17.49
N LEU A 259 3.63 -4.67 -17.46
CA LEU A 259 4.97 -4.17 -17.15
C LEU A 259 5.43 -4.60 -15.75
N LEU A 260 4.56 -4.44 -14.74
CA LEU A 260 4.78 -4.88 -13.37
C LEU A 260 5.16 -6.38 -13.33
N HIS A 261 4.35 -7.24 -13.94
CA HIS A 261 4.59 -8.69 -13.93
C HIS A 261 5.93 -9.06 -14.59
N ARG A 262 6.22 -8.49 -15.75
CA ARG A 262 7.48 -8.77 -16.47
C ARG A 262 8.70 -8.37 -15.65
N ILE A 263 8.67 -7.23 -14.96
CA ILE A 263 9.76 -6.78 -14.09
C ILE A 263 9.86 -7.67 -12.85
N LYS A 264 8.73 -7.96 -12.19
CA LYS A 264 8.67 -8.75 -10.95
C LYS A 264 9.25 -10.16 -11.13
N MET A 265 9.15 -10.73 -12.33
CA MET A 265 9.68 -12.05 -12.68
C MET A 265 11.20 -12.11 -12.89
N LEU A 266 11.90 -10.97 -12.89
CA LEU A 266 13.36 -10.97 -12.98
C LEU A 266 14.00 -11.46 -11.67
N THR A 267 14.86 -12.48 -11.74
CA THR A 267 15.63 -12.94 -10.58
C THR A 267 16.46 -11.79 -9.98
N GLY A 268 16.24 -11.51 -8.70
CA GLY A 268 16.87 -10.42 -7.97
C GLY A 268 15.98 -9.20 -7.77
N VAL A 269 14.82 -9.11 -8.44
CA VAL A 269 13.78 -8.13 -8.11
C VAL A 269 12.99 -8.61 -6.90
N LEU A 270 12.88 -7.76 -5.89
CA LEU A 270 12.05 -8.00 -4.72
C LEU A 270 10.68 -7.40 -4.95
N GLU A 271 10.60 -6.12 -5.33
CA GLU A 271 9.33 -5.45 -5.59
C GLU A 271 9.47 -4.29 -6.58
N VAL A 272 8.38 -3.95 -7.24
CA VAL A 272 8.24 -2.91 -8.26
C VAL A 272 7.27 -1.85 -7.77
N GLY A 273 7.62 -0.58 -7.93
CA GLY A 273 6.83 0.57 -7.52
C GLY A 273 5.55 0.82 -8.34
N ILE A 274 5.06 -0.15 -9.11
CA ILE A 274 3.75 -0.08 -9.77
C ILE A 274 2.71 -0.76 -8.87
N PHE A 275 1.69 -0.02 -8.47
CA PHE A 275 0.55 -0.48 -7.69
C PHE A 275 -0.65 -0.51 -8.62
N ALA A 276 -0.88 -1.65 -9.26
CA ALA A 276 -1.91 -1.80 -10.29
C ALA A 276 -3.14 -2.53 -9.74
N ASN A 277 -4.34 -2.02 -10.03
CA ASN A 277 -5.61 -2.60 -9.59
C ASN A 277 -5.76 -2.78 -8.05
N MET A 278 -5.15 -1.90 -7.26
CA MET A 278 -5.16 -2.00 -5.78
C MET A 278 -6.02 -0.92 -5.12
N ALA A 279 -5.97 0.32 -5.62
CA ALA A 279 -6.59 1.45 -4.94
C ALA A 279 -8.10 1.47 -5.14
N LEU A 280 -8.83 1.61 -4.05
CA LEU A 280 -10.28 1.80 -4.07
C LEU A 280 -10.64 3.25 -4.44
N ALA A 281 -9.85 4.21 -3.97
CA ALA A 281 -10.04 5.62 -4.27
C ALA A 281 -8.73 6.41 -4.20
N ALA A 282 -8.68 7.54 -4.90
CA ALA A 282 -7.61 8.53 -4.80
C ALA A 282 -8.16 9.94 -4.59
N TYR A 283 -7.49 10.68 -3.69
CA TYR A 283 -7.82 12.05 -3.30
C TYR A 283 -6.68 12.98 -3.70
N PHE A 284 -7.00 14.01 -4.47
CA PHE A 284 -6.05 14.99 -4.98
C PHE A 284 -6.42 16.38 -4.52
N GLY A 285 -5.57 16.99 -3.71
CA GLY A 285 -5.73 18.37 -3.28
C GLY A 285 -5.37 19.34 -4.40
N ASN A 286 -6.22 20.32 -4.63
CA ASN A 286 -6.03 21.34 -5.66
C ASN A 286 -5.55 22.66 -5.03
N PRO A 287 -4.73 23.46 -5.75
CA PRO A 287 -4.27 24.76 -5.26
C PRO A 287 -5.39 25.78 -4.99
N ASP A 288 -6.57 25.56 -5.57
CA ASP A 288 -7.76 26.40 -5.39
C ASP A 288 -8.56 26.05 -4.12
N GLY A 289 -8.07 25.11 -3.30
CA GLY A 289 -8.73 24.68 -2.06
C GLY A 289 -9.81 23.62 -2.27
N THR A 290 -9.96 23.07 -3.47
CA THR A 290 -10.84 21.92 -3.72
C THR A 290 -10.08 20.59 -3.59
N VAL A 291 -10.83 19.49 -3.51
CA VAL A 291 -10.29 18.13 -3.56
C VAL A 291 -10.98 17.35 -4.68
N THR A 292 -10.21 16.91 -5.67
CA THR A 292 -10.65 15.96 -6.68
C THR A 292 -10.60 14.55 -6.11
N ILE A 293 -11.67 13.78 -6.27
CA ILE A 293 -11.80 12.43 -5.74
C ILE A 293 -12.20 11.50 -6.86
N ARG A 294 -11.54 10.35 -6.94
CA ARG A 294 -11.76 9.33 -7.95
C ARG A 294 -11.90 7.97 -7.26
N TRP A 295 -12.86 7.16 -7.70
CA TRP A 295 -13.11 5.81 -7.17
C TRP A 295 -12.93 4.76 -8.25
N GLN A 296 -12.62 3.53 -7.82
CA GLN A 296 -12.41 2.37 -8.69
C GLN A 296 -13.65 2.02 -9.53
N ASP A 297 -14.85 2.35 -9.03
CA ASP A 297 -16.11 2.19 -9.76
C ASP A 297 -16.37 3.25 -10.85
N GLY A 298 -15.38 4.12 -11.10
CA GLY A 298 -15.45 5.17 -12.11
C GLY A 298 -16.08 6.47 -11.64
N ARG A 299 -16.60 6.55 -10.41
CA ARG A 299 -17.10 7.82 -9.86
C ARG A 299 -15.96 8.85 -9.79
N ARG A 300 -16.32 10.10 -10.08
CA ARG A 300 -15.44 11.27 -9.93
C ARG A 300 -16.22 12.39 -9.26
N GLN A 301 -15.60 13.07 -8.31
CA GLN A 301 -16.18 14.20 -7.58
C GLN A 301 -15.14 15.28 -7.35
N VAL A 302 -15.57 16.54 -7.31
CA VAL A 302 -14.78 17.64 -6.75
C VAL A 302 -15.54 18.16 -5.53
N LYS A 303 -14.89 18.19 -4.37
CA LYS A 303 -15.45 18.75 -3.13
C LYS A 303 -14.72 20.05 -2.79
N GLU A 304 -15.44 21.07 -2.34
CA GLU A 304 -14.80 22.22 -1.69
C GLU A 304 -14.31 21.83 -0.30
N ALA A 305 -13.14 22.33 0.09
CA ALA A 305 -12.70 22.19 1.46
C ALA A 305 -13.63 22.95 2.41
N PRO A 306 -13.94 22.38 3.59
CA PRO A 306 -14.54 23.13 4.68
C PRO A 306 -13.79 24.44 4.95
N LYS A 307 -14.50 25.57 5.00
CA LYS A 307 -13.92 26.92 5.12
C LYS A 307 -12.96 27.08 6.32
N ASN A 308 -13.11 26.27 7.36
CA ASN A 308 -12.27 26.23 8.55
C ASN A 308 -10.91 25.53 8.37
N LEU A 309 -10.66 24.89 7.21
CA LEU A 309 -9.40 24.22 6.89
C LEU A 309 -8.50 25.03 5.95
N VAL A 310 -9.03 26.09 5.34
CA VAL A 310 -8.33 26.94 4.36
C VAL A 310 -7.82 28.25 5.00
N THR A 311 -8.31 28.61 6.18
CA THR A 311 -7.92 29.85 6.88
C THR A 311 -7.70 29.63 8.38
N LYS A 312 -6.43 29.70 8.78
CA LYS A 312 -5.94 30.44 9.96
C LYS A 312 -4.47 30.75 9.78
#